data_AF-A0A562R3M8-F1
#
_entry.id   AF-A0A562R3M8-F1
#
_cell.length_a   1.000
_cell.length_b   1.000
_cell.length_c   1.000
_cell.angle_alpha   90.00
_cell.angle_beta   90.00
_cell.angle_gamma   90.00
#
_symmetry.space_group_name_H-M   'P 1'
#
loop_
_entity.id
_entity.type
_entity.pdbx_description
1 polymer ?
#
loop_
_entity_poly.entity_id
_entity_poly.type
_entity_poly.pdbx_seq_one_letter_code
_entity_poly.pdbx_strand_id
1 'polypeptide(L)'
;MPVNFAGRFVLTTIGCGASCVLTAALDKQTGAVTWLPFTICCWDLAISEPLEFRRDSALLIVHGQRNEEGGAGPHYYRINGGQFEELR
;
A
#
# COMPACT_ATOMS: atom_id res chain seq x y z
N MET A 1 0.56 -5.06 17.99
CA MET A 1 0.75 -5.14 16.53
C MET A 1 2.22 -4.89 16.21
N PRO A 2 2.94 -5.90 15.69
CA PRO A 2 4.35 -5.76 15.33
C PRO A 2 4.53 -4.88 14.09
N VAL A 3 5.65 -4.17 14.01
CA VAL A 3 6.07 -3.41 12.82
C VAL A 3 6.27 -4.37 11.64
N ASN A 4 5.74 -3.99 10.47
CA ASN A 4 5.87 -4.76 9.23
C ASN A 4 6.27 -3.90 8.02
N PHE A 5 6.52 -2.60 8.20
CA PHE A 5 6.86 -1.69 7.11
C PHE A 5 7.78 -0.55 7.55
N ALA A 6 8.79 -0.23 6.73
CA ALA A 6 9.76 0.84 6.93
C ALA A 6 10.39 0.93 8.34
N GLY A 7 10.53 -0.21 9.05
CA GLY A 7 11.10 -0.29 10.39
C GLY A 7 10.33 0.44 11.50
N ARG A 8 9.19 1.07 11.18
CA ARG A 8 8.42 1.92 12.10
C ARG A 8 6.90 1.81 11.95
N PHE A 9 6.43 1.43 10.77
CA PHE A 9 5.02 1.47 10.45
C PHE A 9 4.40 0.08 10.50
N VAL A 10 3.09 0.06 10.72
CA VAL A 10 2.24 -1.08 10.43
C VAL A 10 1.43 -0.75 9.19
N LEU A 11 1.74 -1.40 8.08
CA LEU A 11 0.91 -1.39 6.89
C LEU A 11 -0.24 -2.38 7.08
N THR A 12 -1.46 -1.93 6.80
CA THR A 12 -2.67 -2.76 6.86
C THR A 12 -3.44 -2.67 5.56
N THR A 13 -4.03 -3.79 5.17
CA THR A 13 -4.88 -3.90 3.98
C THR A 13 -6.32 -4.11 4.41
N ILE A 14 -7.24 -3.39 3.79
CA ILE A 14 -8.67 -3.40 4.12
C ILE A 14 -9.45 -3.66 2.83
N GLY A 15 -10.28 -4.70 2.81
CA GLY A 15 -11.18 -4.93 1.68
C GLY A 15 -12.19 -3.80 1.54
N CYS A 16 -12.37 -3.29 0.32
CA CYS A 16 -13.31 -2.20 0.02
C CYS A 16 -14.64 -2.71 -0.58
N GLY A 17 -14.71 -4.00 -0.96
CA GLY A 17 -15.81 -4.61 -1.71
C GLY A 17 -15.36 -4.99 -3.14
N ALA A 18 -16.15 -5.79 -3.86
CA ALA A 18 -15.97 -6.09 -5.29
C ALA A 18 -14.53 -6.41 -5.76
N SER A 19 -13.77 -7.20 -4.98
CA SER A 19 -12.36 -7.53 -5.26
C SER A 19 -11.44 -6.29 -5.35
N CYS A 20 -11.67 -5.32 -4.47
CA CYS A 20 -10.82 -4.15 -4.28
C CYS A 20 -10.30 -4.07 -2.84
N VAL A 21 -9.13 -3.44 -2.67
CA VAL A 21 -8.51 -3.15 -1.38
C VAL A 21 -8.12 -1.68 -1.22
N LEU A 22 -8.03 -1.26 0.03
CA LEU A 22 -7.44 -0.02 0.52
C LEU A 22 -6.24 -0.37 1.40
N THR A 23 -5.28 0.54 1.51
CA THR A 23 -4.14 0.37 2.43
C THR A 23 -3.82 1.63 3.20
N ALA A 24 -3.35 1.45 4.43
CA ALA A 24 -2.91 2.52 5.30
C ALA A 24 -1.65 2.14 6.07
N ALA A 25 -0.79 3.12 6.31
CA ALA A 25 0.34 3.01 7.22
C ALA A 25 0.00 3.66 8.56
N LEU A 26 0.09 2.88 9.64
CA LEU A 26 0.01 3.36 11.01
C LEU A 26 1.42 3.57 11.55
N ASP A 27 1.74 4.80 11.96
CA ASP A 27 2.99 5.12 12.64
C ASP A 27 2.97 4.63 14.09
N LYS A 28 3.89 3.72 14.46
CA LYS A 28 3.96 3.19 15.83
C LYS A 28 4.43 4.19 16.88
N GLN A 29 5.12 5.26 16.48
CA GLN A 29 5.63 6.25 17.41
C GLN A 29 4.60 7.34 17.73
N THR A 30 3.86 7.78 16.71
CA THR A 30 2.92 8.92 16.84
C THR A 30 1.46 8.50 16.89
N GLY A 31 1.12 7.29 16.42
CA GLY A 31 -0.26 6.85 16.23
C GLY A 31 -0.95 7.44 15.00
N ALA A 32 -0.25 8.24 14.19
CA ALA A 32 -0.80 8.81 12.97
C ALA A 32 -1.10 7.71 11.93
N VAL A 33 -2.19 7.90 11.19
CA VAL A 33 -2.60 7.00 10.09
C VAL A 33 -2.51 7.75 8.78
N THR A 34 -1.76 7.19 7.84
CA THR A 34 -1.62 7.72 6.48
C THR A 34 -2.23 6.74 5.50
N TRP A 35 -3.25 7.19 4.79
CA TRP A 35 -3.93 6.40 3.78
C TRP A 35 -3.22 6.54 2.43
N LEU A 36 -3.21 5.45 1.68
CA LEU A 36 -2.98 5.55 0.24
C LEU A 36 -4.28 6.09 -0.39
N PRO A 37 -4.25 7.21 -1.14
CA PRO A 37 -5.45 7.98 -1.48
C PRO A 37 -6.23 7.42 -2.67
N PHE A 38 -6.28 6.10 -2.83
CA PHE A 38 -7.00 5.42 -3.90
C PHE A 38 -7.30 3.95 -3.53
N THR A 39 -8.32 3.40 -4.17
CA THR A 39 -8.58 1.96 -4.17
C THR A 39 -7.64 1.24 -5.13
N ILE A 40 -7.39 -0.04 -4.83
CA ILE A 40 -6.61 -0.92 -5.68
C ILE A 40 -7.51 -2.08 -6.09
N CYS A 41 -7.68 -2.28 -7.38
CA CYS A 41 -8.48 -3.37 -7.94
C CYS A 41 -7.75 -3.99 -9.13
N CYS A 42 -8.38 -5.00 -9.73
CA CYS A 42 -8.14 -5.32 -11.14
C CYS A 42 -6.67 -5.72 -11.42
N TRP A 43 -6.02 -6.35 -10.43
CA TRP A 43 -4.68 -6.92 -10.57
C TRP A 43 -4.74 -8.24 -11.34
N ASP A 44 -3.59 -8.65 -11.88
CA ASP A 44 -3.46 -9.91 -12.62
C ASP A 44 -3.85 -11.11 -11.74
N LEU A 45 -4.55 -12.10 -12.30
CA LEU A 45 -4.97 -13.31 -11.58
C LEU A 45 -3.77 -14.14 -11.07
N ALA A 46 -2.58 -13.97 -11.66
CA ALA A 46 -1.34 -14.58 -11.19
C ALA A 46 -0.80 -13.92 -9.89
N ILE A 47 -1.32 -12.74 -9.52
CA ILE A 47 -0.93 -12.01 -8.31
C ILE A 47 -1.91 -12.35 -7.19
N SER A 48 -1.40 -13.03 -6.15
CA SER A 48 -2.22 -13.40 -4.99
C SER A 48 -2.51 -12.23 -4.06
N GLU A 49 -1.56 -11.31 -3.90
CA GLU A 49 -1.66 -10.16 -3.02
C GLU A 49 -1.30 -8.89 -3.80
N PRO A 50 -2.19 -7.89 -3.88
CA PRO A 50 -1.95 -6.68 -4.69
C PRO A 50 -0.93 -5.72 -4.07
N LEU A 51 -0.42 -6.00 -2.87
CA LEU A 51 0.49 -5.14 -2.12
C LEU A 51 1.74 -5.93 -1.72
N GLU A 52 2.89 -5.57 -2.28
CA GLU A 52 4.19 -6.10 -1.86
C GLU A 52 4.95 -5.07 -1.02
N PHE A 53 5.38 -5.48 0.17
CA PHE A 53 6.17 -4.66 1.08
C PHE A 53 7.02 -5.54 2.01
N ARG A 54 8.02 -4.94 2.65
CA ARG A 54 8.92 -5.64 3.57
C ARG A 54 9.10 -4.85 4.86
N ARG A 55 9.36 -5.56 5.96
CA ARG A 55 9.53 -4.97 7.29
C ARG A 55 10.53 -3.81 7.32
N ASP A 56 11.69 -4.01 6.74
CA ASP A 56 12.80 -3.06 6.80
C ASP A 56 12.96 -2.24 5.52
N SER A 57 11.90 -2.17 4.70
CA SER A 57 11.85 -1.37 3.47
C SER A 57 10.76 -0.31 3.55
N ALA A 58 11.08 0.90 3.07
CA ALA A 58 10.10 1.97 2.89
C ALA A 58 9.37 1.89 1.54
N LEU A 59 9.70 0.90 0.71
CA LEU A 59 9.07 0.67 -0.59
C LEU A 59 7.79 -0.14 -0.45
N LEU A 60 6.71 0.39 -1.00
CA LEU A 60 5.44 -0.27 -1.23
C LEU A 60 5.25 -0.44 -2.74
N ILE A 61 5.03 -1.66 -3.20
CA ILE A 61 4.68 -1.97 -4.58
C ILE A 61 3.19 -2.28 -4.63
N VAL A 62 2.50 -1.61 -5.53
CA VAL A 62 1.05 -1.76 -5.74
C VAL A 62 0.81 -2.38 -7.09
N HIS A 63 0.18 -3.55 -7.10
CA HIS A 63 -0.28 -4.24 -8.28
C HIS A 63 -1.78 -4.01 -8.43
N GLY A 64 -2.20 -3.62 -9.62
CA GLY A 64 -3.59 -3.29 -9.93
C GLY A 64 -3.77 -1.85 -10.40
N GLN A 65 -5.02 -1.57 -10.77
CA GLN A 65 -5.47 -0.25 -11.16
C GLN A 65 -5.71 0.61 -9.92
N ARG A 66 -5.59 1.93 -10.10
CA ARG A 66 -5.87 2.91 -9.04
C ARG A 66 -7.23 3.50 -9.32
N ASN A 67 -8.18 3.40 -8.38
CA ASN A 67 -9.57 3.84 -8.60
C ASN A 67 -10.17 3.25 -9.89
N GLU A 68 -9.94 1.96 -10.16
CA GLU A 68 -10.47 1.27 -11.35
C GLU A 68 -10.01 1.90 -12.68
N GLU A 69 -8.96 2.73 -12.65
CA GLU A 69 -8.46 3.50 -13.78
C GLU A 69 -6.99 3.19 -14.09
N GLY A 70 -6.62 3.38 -15.35
CA GLY A 70 -5.24 3.29 -15.82
C GLY A 70 -4.69 1.86 -15.96
N GLY A 71 -3.36 1.75 -15.95
CA GLY A 71 -2.66 0.47 -16.03
C GLY A 71 -2.66 -0.27 -14.70
N ALA A 72 -2.71 -1.61 -14.76
CA ALA A 72 -2.73 -2.51 -13.59
C ALA A 72 -1.39 -2.59 -12.83
N GLY A 73 -0.55 -1.56 -12.89
CA GLY A 73 0.76 -1.49 -12.24
C GLY A 73 1.84 -2.36 -12.91
N PRO A 74 2.97 -2.61 -12.23
CA PRO A 74 3.25 -2.19 -10.85
C PRO A 74 3.43 -0.67 -10.71
N HIS A 75 2.89 -0.12 -9.63
CA HIS A 75 3.12 1.26 -9.19
C HIS A 75 3.99 1.24 -7.93
N TYR A 76 4.97 2.14 -7.86
CA TYR A 76 5.96 2.15 -6.78
C TYR A 76 5.74 3.36 -5.88
N TYR A 77 5.74 3.14 -4.58
CA TYR A 77 5.58 4.19 -3.57
C TYR A 77 6.63 4.06 -2.48
N ARG A 78 7.13 5.19 -1.99
CA ARG A 78 7.97 5.26 -0.79
C ARG A 78 7.20 5.96 0.32
N ILE A 79 7.26 5.43 1.54
CA ILE A 79 6.86 6.22 2.71
C ILE A 79 8.01 7.11 3.18
N ASN A 80 7.78 8.41 3.28
CA ASN A 80 8.75 9.40 3.74
C ASN A 80 8.06 10.38 4.69
N GLY A 81 8.58 10.52 5.92
CA GLY A 81 7.96 11.39 6.93
C GLY A 81 6.49 11.08 7.25
N GLY A 82 6.04 9.85 6.97
CA GLY A 82 4.63 9.46 7.14
C GLY A 82 3.74 9.84 5.95
N GLN A 83 4.27 10.19 4.79
CA GLN A 83 3.51 10.41 3.55
C GLN A 83 3.94 9.40 2.49
N PHE A 84 3.01 8.99 1.62
CA PHE A 84 3.34 8.16 0.46
C PHE A 84 3.73 9.05 -0.72
N GLU A 85 4.91 8.82 -1.27
CA GLU A 85 5.46 9.47 -2.45
C GLU A 85 5.51 8.46 -3.59
N GLU A 86 4.90 8.76 -4.74
CA GLU A 86 5.03 7.93 -5.94
C GLU A 86 6.47 8.01 -6.47
N LEU A 87 7.05 6.86 -6.80
CA LEU A 87 8.33 6.75 -7.47
C LEU A 87 8.07 6.48 -8.96
N ARG A 88 8.67 7.29 -9.83
CA ARG A 88 8.61 7.16 -11.30
C ARG A 88 9.97 6.83 -11.87
#